data_AF-A0A8D9EUQ4-F1
#
_entry.id   AF-A0A8D9EUQ4-F1
#
_cell.length_a   1.000
_cell.length_b   1.000
_cell.length_c   1.000
_cell.angle_alpha   90.00
_cell.angle_beta   90.00
_cell.angle_gamma   90.00
#
_symmetry.space_group_name_H-M   'P 1'
#
loop_
_entity.id
_entity.type
_entity.pdbx_description
1 polymer ?
#
loop_
_entity_poly.entity_id
_entity_poly.type
_entity_poly.pdbx_seq_one_letter_code
_entity_poly.pdbx_strand_id
1 'polypeptide(L)'
;MKKRWDESGSVIDREIYRNASKESKKIVAKAKARKWAKLYEELDTIEGEKKIYRITKARDRATRDITYIKQIKSKEGVVLSDEEKIKERWREYFNTLLNEENPREVTGSVEPNQGIVRKLERKKITEALSKMKGGKATGPDGVPIEGEDGMDILCVMMSEIFEREKVPDE
;
A
#
# COMPACT_ATOMS: atom_id res chain seq x y z
N MET A 1 -6.82 15.72 36.09
CA MET A 1 -8.00 15.44 36.95
C MET A 1 -8.06 13.94 37.15
N LYS A 2 -7.87 13.44 38.38
CA LYS A 2 -7.98 12.00 38.67
C LYS A 2 -9.46 11.59 38.66
N LYS A 3 -9.77 10.40 38.15
CA LYS A 3 -11.14 9.88 38.13
C LYS A 3 -11.43 9.24 39.49
N ARG A 4 -12.68 9.23 39.91
CA ARG A 4 -13.11 8.68 41.21
C ARG A 4 -12.65 7.23 41.44
N TRP A 5 -12.62 6.42 40.38
CA TRP A 5 -12.11 5.04 40.43
C TRP A 5 -10.57 4.95 40.48
N ASP A 6 -9.85 5.97 39.99
CA ASP A 6 -8.38 6.07 40.13
C ASP A 6 -7.99 6.29 41.61
N GLU A 7 -8.92 6.80 42.43
CA GLU A 7 -8.74 7.10 43.85
C GLU A 7 -9.25 5.97 44.76
N SER A 8 -10.39 5.36 44.42
CA SER A 8 -11.03 4.34 45.27
C SER A 8 -10.61 2.91 44.98
N GLY A 9 -10.13 2.59 43.76
CA GLY A 9 -9.82 1.22 43.33
C GLY A 9 -11.02 0.24 43.33
N SER A 10 -12.23 0.75 43.58
CA SER A 10 -13.44 -0.05 43.76
C SER A 10 -13.98 -0.55 42.42
N VAL A 11 -14.41 -1.82 42.39
CA VAL A 11 -15.07 -2.44 41.23
C VAL A 11 -16.36 -1.70 40.86
N ILE A 12 -17.07 -1.17 41.86
CA ILE A 12 -18.33 -0.42 41.68
C ILE A 12 -18.05 0.91 40.98
N ASP A 13 -17.06 1.67 41.45
CA ASP A 13 -16.69 2.96 40.85
C ASP A 13 -16.17 2.81 39.42
N ARG A 14 -15.46 1.70 39.15
CA ARG A 14 -15.01 1.34 37.80
C ARG A 14 -16.20 1.07 36.87
N GLU A 15 -17.22 0.36 37.34
CA GLU A 15 -18.41 0.05 36.54
C GLU A 15 -19.27 1.31 36.29
N ILE A 16 -19.41 2.19 37.29
CA ILE A 16 -20.06 3.51 37.14
C ILE A 16 -19.34 4.33 36.06
N TYR A 17 -18.00 4.43 36.14
CA TYR A 17 -17.20 5.13 35.14
C TYR A 17 -17.36 4.52 33.75
N ARG A 18 -17.34 3.18 33.64
CA ARG A 18 -17.49 2.49 32.37
C ARG A 18 -18.85 2.77 31.75
N ASN A 19 -19.92 2.75 32.53
CA ASN A 19 -21.27 3.00 32.04
C ASN A 19 -21.48 4.47 31.65
N ALA A 20 -20.94 5.42 32.43
CA ALA A 20 -20.92 6.83 32.05
C ALA A 20 -20.13 7.06 30.75
N SER A 21 -18.98 6.39 30.59
CA SER A 21 -18.17 6.48 29.37
C SER A 21 -18.89 5.89 28.15
N LYS A 22 -19.56 4.74 28.31
CA LYS A 22 -20.40 4.15 27.25
C LYS A 22 -21.52 5.10 26.85
N GLU A 23 -22.21 5.70 27.80
CA GLU A 23 -23.32 6.61 27.51
C GLU A 23 -22.84 7.89 26.84
N SER A 24 -21.73 8.46 27.30
CA SER A 24 -21.08 9.59 26.63
C SER A 24 -20.70 9.25 25.18
N LYS A 25 -20.10 8.08 24.94
CA LYS A 25 -19.76 7.61 23.58
C LYS A 25 -21.01 7.45 22.71
N LYS A 26 -22.13 6.94 23.25
CA LYS A 26 -23.41 6.84 22.53
C LYS A 26 -23.96 8.21 22.15
N ILE A 27 -23.93 9.18 23.06
CA ILE A 27 -24.39 10.54 22.79
C ILE A 27 -23.53 11.17 21.69
N VAL A 28 -22.21 11.04 21.78
CA VAL A 28 -21.28 11.52 20.74
C VAL A 28 -21.54 10.83 19.40
N ALA A 29 -21.78 9.52 19.39
CA ALA A 29 -22.11 8.78 18.16
C ALA A 29 -23.43 9.28 17.55
N LYS A 30 -24.48 9.47 18.35
CA LYS A 30 -25.76 10.03 17.89
C LYS A 30 -25.60 11.45 17.34
N ALA A 31 -24.84 12.30 18.01
CA ALA A 31 -24.58 13.66 17.55
C ALA A 31 -23.80 13.68 16.23
N LYS A 32 -22.77 12.82 16.10
CA LYS A 32 -22.04 12.64 14.83
C LYS A 32 -22.95 12.15 13.72
N ALA A 33 -23.78 11.14 13.98
CA ALA A 33 -24.72 10.61 13.00
C ALA A 33 -25.69 11.69 12.50
N ARG A 34 -26.27 12.50 13.40
CA ARG A 34 -27.13 13.63 13.01
C ARG A 34 -26.40 14.66 12.15
N LYS A 35 -25.14 14.98 12.50
CA LYS A 35 -24.31 15.91 11.71
C LYS A 35 -24.03 15.36 10.31
N TRP A 36 -23.72 14.07 10.19
CA TRP A 36 -23.47 13.42 8.90
C TRP A 36 -24.74 13.33 8.06
N ALA A 37 -25.87 12.94 8.64
CA ALA A 37 -27.17 12.90 7.95
C ALA A 37 -27.51 14.26 7.32
N LYS A 38 -27.42 15.34 8.11
CA LYS A 38 -27.64 16.70 7.61
C LYS A 38 -26.66 17.07 6.49
N LEU A 39 -25.38 16.68 6.61
CA LEU A 39 -24.41 16.92 5.55
C LEU A 39 -24.83 16.21 4.25
N TYR A 40 -25.26 14.95 4.32
CA TYR A 40 -25.68 14.20 3.14
C TYR A 40 -26.91 14.79 2.48
N GLU A 41 -27.91 15.22 3.26
CA GLU A 41 -29.08 15.95 2.74
C GLU A 41 -28.67 17.23 2.00
N GLU A 42 -27.73 18.01 2.55
CA GLU A 42 -27.21 19.21 1.89
C GLU A 42 -26.44 18.88 0.60
N LEU A 43 -25.74 17.73 0.55
CA LEU A 43 -24.96 17.30 -0.61
C LEU A 43 -25.83 16.75 -1.75
N ASP A 44 -27.06 16.31 -1.48
CA ASP A 44 -28.02 15.78 -2.46
C ASP A 44 -28.72 16.90 -3.28
N THR A 45 -28.36 18.16 -3.01
CA THR A 45 -28.84 19.33 -3.76
C THR A 45 -27.84 19.73 -4.86
N ILE A 46 -28.31 20.44 -5.89
CA ILE A 46 -27.46 21.00 -6.97
C ILE A 46 -26.39 21.96 -6.39
N GLU A 47 -26.71 22.66 -5.31
CA GLU A 47 -25.78 23.51 -4.58
C GLU A 47 -24.75 22.71 -3.76
N GLY A 48 -25.17 21.52 -3.32
CA GLY A 48 -24.38 20.49 -2.65
C GLY A 48 -23.22 19.96 -3.49
N GLU A 49 -23.39 19.81 -4.80
CA GLU A 49 -22.32 19.33 -5.71
C GLU A 49 -21.05 20.20 -5.61
N LYS A 50 -21.21 21.53 -5.59
CA LYS A 50 -20.09 22.47 -5.41
C LYS A 50 -19.40 22.29 -4.06
N LYS A 51 -20.14 21.88 -3.03
CA LYS A 51 -19.62 21.61 -1.68
C LYS A 51 -18.84 20.30 -1.63
N ILE A 52 -19.28 19.25 -2.33
CA ILE A 52 -18.51 17.99 -2.50
C ILE A 52 -17.15 18.30 -3.13
N TYR A 53 -17.13 19.10 -4.20
CA TYR A 53 -15.89 19.49 -4.86
C TYR A 53 -14.93 20.21 -3.90
N ARG A 54 -15.43 21.14 -3.08
CA ARG A 54 -14.63 21.83 -2.05
C ARG A 54 -14.08 20.88 -0.99
N ILE A 55 -14.91 19.97 -0.47
CA ILE A 55 -14.49 18.98 0.55
C ILE A 55 -13.41 18.07 -0.01
N THR A 56 -13.58 17.59 -1.24
CA THR A 56 -12.63 16.71 -1.92
C THR A 56 -11.30 17.41 -2.16
N LYS A 57 -11.32 18.66 -2.65
CA LYS A 57 -10.12 19.47 -2.86
C LYS A 57 -9.39 19.81 -1.55
N ALA A 58 -10.13 20.03 -0.46
CA ALA A 58 -9.53 20.24 0.85
C ALA A 58 -8.85 18.98 1.38
N ARG A 59 -9.46 17.80 1.19
CA ARG A 59 -8.84 16.51 1.54
C ARG A 59 -7.57 16.26 0.74
N ASP A 60 -7.64 16.41 -0.58
CA ASP A 60 -6.48 16.26 -1.48
C ASP A 60 -5.32 17.19 -1.09
N ARG A 61 -5.59 18.45 -0.74
CA ARG A 61 -4.56 19.36 -0.22
C ARG A 61 -3.95 18.89 1.11
N ALA A 62 -4.77 18.33 2.01
CA ALA A 62 -4.30 17.87 3.31
C ALA A 62 -3.47 16.59 3.24
N THR A 63 -3.67 15.77 2.19
CA THR A 63 -2.93 14.51 1.96
C THR A 63 -1.64 14.68 1.17
N ARG A 64 -1.32 15.90 0.71
CA ARG A 64 -0.08 16.16 -0.02
C ARG A 64 1.05 16.44 0.96
N ASP A 65 1.99 15.50 1.11
CA ASP A 65 3.21 15.67 1.90
C ASP A 65 4.12 16.79 1.35
N ILE A 66 4.10 16.98 0.03
CA ILE A 66 4.80 18.05 -0.67
C ILE A 66 3.75 18.93 -1.33
N THR A 67 3.49 20.09 -0.71
CA THR A 67 2.52 21.07 -1.23
C THR A 67 3.10 21.96 -2.34
N TYR A 68 4.43 22.04 -2.43
CA TYR A 68 5.22 22.69 -3.48
C TYR A 68 6.67 22.18 -3.40
N ILE A 69 7.33 21.95 -4.55
CA ILE A 69 8.80 21.94 -4.58
C ILE A 69 9.19 23.41 -4.61
N LYS A 70 9.53 23.97 -3.44
CA LYS A 70 9.84 25.40 -3.36
C LYS A 70 11.19 25.72 -4.00
N GLN A 71 12.10 24.74 -4.00
CA GLN A 71 13.51 24.97 -4.28
C GLN A 71 14.18 23.72 -4.86
N ILE A 72 14.94 23.88 -5.95
CA ILE A 72 15.84 22.87 -6.51
C ILE A 72 17.20 23.52 -6.77
N LYS A 73 18.31 22.79 -6.69
CA LYS A 73 19.63 23.33 -7.05
C LYS A 73 19.87 23.25 -8.56
N SER A 74 20.38 24.32 -9.15
CA SER A 74 20.94 24.34 -10.50
C SER A 74 22.16 23.40 -10.58
N LYS A 75 22.68 23.18 -11.79
CA LYS A 75 23.89 22.37 -11.99
C LYS A 75 25.12 22.98 -11.29
N GLU A 76 25.12 24.30 -11.15
CA GLU A 76 26.14 25.12 -10.47
C GLU A 76 25.91 25.23 -8.96
N GLY A 77 24.90 24.54 -8.42
CA GLY A 77 24.58 24.54 -6.99
C GLY A 77 23.74 25.71 -6.50
N VAL A 78 23.27 26.59 -7.39
CA VAL A 78 22.44 27.76 -7.03
C VAL A 78 21.00 27.32 -6.77
N VAL A 79 20.39 27.82 -5.70
CA VAL A 79 19.00 27.47 -5.37
C VAL A 79 18.01 28.21 -6.26
N LEU A 80 17.29 27.47 -7.11
CA LEU A 80 16.22 27.94 -7.97
C LEU A 80 14.89 27.83 -7.23
N SER A 81 14.13 28.92 -7.14
CA SER A 81 12.81 28.96 -6.49
C SER A 81 11.66 29.30 -7.45
N ASP A 82 11.99 29.60 -8.70
CA ASP A 82 11.03 29.95 -9.75
C ASP A 82 10.49 28.68 -10.42
N GLU A 83 9.16 28.60 -10.64
CA GLU A 83 8.52 27.38 -11.12
C GLU A 83 8.97 26.98 -12.54
N GLU A 84 9.15 27.96 -13.43
CA GLU A 84 9.61 27.69 -14.80
C GLU A 84 11.06 27.19 -14.78
N LYS A 85 11.91 27.84 -13.99
CA LYS A 85 13.31 27.41 -13.82
C LYS A 85 13.43 26.04 -13.16
N ILE A 86 12.54 25.71 -12.22
CA ILE A 86 12.49 24.38 -11.59
C ILE A 86 12.13 23.33 -12.65
N LYS A 87 11.11 23.58 -13.49
CA LYS A 87 10.71 22.66 -14.57
C LYS A 87 11.83 22.47 -15.59
N GLU A 88 12.49 23.55 -15.98
CA GLU A 88 13.65 23.51 -16.89
C GLU A 88 14.80 22.69 -16.30
N ARG A 89 15.14 22.92 -15.02
CA ARG A 89 16.17 22.15 -14.32
C ARG A 89 15.84 20.65 -14.24
N TRP A 90 14.57 20.29 -14.06
CA TRP A 90 14.12 18.90 -14.12
C TRP A 90 14.29 18.29 -15.51
N ARG A 91 13.92 19.03 -16.56
CA ARG A 91 14.12 18.60 -17.96
C ARG A 91 15.59 18.32 -18.24
N GLU A 92 16.48 19.22 -17.84
CA GLU A 92 17.93 19.04 -17.96
C GLU A 92 18.44 17.81 -17.19
N TYR A 93 18.01 17.65 -15.93
CA TYR A 93 18.41 16.52 -15.10
C TYR A 93 18.08 15.18 -15.75
N PHE A 94 16.84 15.00 -16.19
CA PHE A 94 16.39 13.75 -16.79
C PHE A 94 17.02 13.52 -18.16
N ASN A 95 17.24 14.57 -18.95
CA ASN A 95 17.92 14.44 -20.23
C ASN A 95 19.35 13.91 -20.05
N THR A 96 20.08 14.41 -19.05
CA THR A 96 21.39 13.88 -18.67
C THR A 96 21.27 12.44 -18.15
N LEU A 97 20.43 12.20 -17.16
CA LEU A 97 20.30 10.90 -16.50
C LEU A 97 19.93 9.75 -17.45
N LEU A 98 19.06 10.02 -18.43
CA LEU A 98 18.54 9.00 -19.33
C LEU A 98 19.39 8.78 -20.58
N ASN A 99 20.22 9.76 -20.97
CA ASN A 99 21.02 9.68 -22.20
C ASN A 99 22.53 9.56 -21.95
N GLU A 100 23.02 9.83 -20.73
CA GLU A 100 24.41 9.55 -20.38
C GLU A 100 24.58 8.05 -20.11
N GLU A 101 25.38 7.39 -20.94
CA GLU A 101 25.76 6.01 -20.73
C GLU A 101 26.78 5.94 -19.59
N ASN A 102 26.30 5.57 -18.41
CA ASN A 102 27.20 5.30 -17.28
C ASN A 102 28.07 4.07 -17.58
N PRO A 103 29.36 4.09 -17.20
CA PRO A 103 30.23 2.93 -17.35
C PRO A 103 29.62 1.75 -16.61
N ARG A 104 29.21 0.74 -17.37
CA ARG A 104 28.70 -0.51 -16.82
C ARG A 104 29.89 -1.41 -16.55
N GLU A 105 29.92 -2.04 -15.38
CA GLU A 105 30.79 -3.19 -15.18
C GLU A 105 30.35 -4.27 -16.19
N VAL A 106 31.20 -4.54 -17.17
CA VAL A 106 31.01 -5.67 -18.06
C VAL A 106 31.29 -6.90 -17.22
N THR A 107 30.23 -7.50 -16.68
CA THR A 107 30.34 -8.84 -16.11
C THR A 107 30.81 -9.72 -17.26
N GLY A 108 32.02 -10.28 -17.15
CA GLY A 108 32.57 -11.15 -18.17
C GLY A 108 31.55 -12.24 -18.54
N SER A 109 31.54 -12.67 -19.79
CA SER A 109 30.74 -13.82 -20.23
C SER A 109 31.14 -15.03 -19.40
N VAL A 110 30.41 -15.29 -18.31
CA VAL A 110 30.59 -16.51 -17.54
C VAL A 110 30.13 -17.64 -18.44
N GLU A 111 30.91 -18.72 -18.52
CA GLU A 111 30.47 -19.91 -19.25
C GLU A 111 29.09 -20.32 -18.74
N PRO A 112 28.13 -20.61 -19.64
CA PRO A 112 26.82 -21.10 -19.23
C PRO A 112 27.01 -22.30 -18.31
N ASN A 113 26.34 -22.32 -17.16
CA ASN A 113 26.41 -23.45 -16.25
C ASN A 113 25.85 -24.69 -16.95
N GLN A 114 26.73 -25.55 -17.49
CA GLN A 114 26.38 -26.81 -18.16
C GLN A 114 25.97 -27.91 -17.17
N GLY A 115 25.35 -27.52 -16.05
CA GLY A 115 24.86 -28.46 -15.05
C GLY A 115 23.71 -29.29 -15.60
N ILE A 116 23.69 -30.58 -15.28
CA ILE A 116 22.51 -31.44 -15.51
C ILE A 116 21.37 -30.87 -14.69
N VAL A 117 20.41 -30.26 -15.37
CA VAL A 117 19.17 -29.75 -14.77
C VAL A 117 18.34 -30.96 -14.33
N ARG A 118 18.32 -31.25 -13.02
CA ARG A 118 17.51 -32.34 -12.47
C ARG A 118 16.04 -31.95 -12.51
N LYS A 119 15.16 -32.87 -12.90
CA LYS A 119 13.70 -32.68 -12.83
C LYS A 119 13.30 -32.26 -11.41
N LEU A 120 12.38 -31.30 -11.31
CA LEU A 120 11.80 -30.92 -10.03
C LEU A 120 10.97 -32.09 -9.49
N GLU A 121 11.30 -32.54 -8.28
CA GLU A 121 10.53 -33.54 -7.58
C GLU A 121 9.35 -32.87 -6.86
N ARG A 122 8.13 -33.43 -7.00
CA ARG A 122 6.93 -32.95 -6.29
C ARG A 122 7.19 -32.70 -4.81
N LYS A 123 7.91 -33.61 -4.14
CA LYS A 123 8.28 -33.50 -2.72
C LYS A 123 9.03 -32.20 -2.39
N LYS A 124 9.93 -31.76 -3.26
CA LYS A 124 10.69 -30.51 -3.07
C LYS A 124 9.81 -29.28 -3.26
N ILE A 125 8.88 -29.34 -4.23
CA ILE A 125 7.90 -28.27 -4.45
C ILE A 125 7.01 -28.14 -3.21
N THR A 126 6.44 -29.25 -2.73
CA THR A 126 5.58 -29.24 -1.54
C THR A 126 6.32 -28.75 -0.29
N GLU A 127 7.59 -29.15 -0.10
CA GLU A 127 8.41 -28.65 1.01
C GLU A 127 8.66 -27.14 0.89
N ALA A 128 8.94 -26.64 -0.31
CA ALA A 128 9.13 -25.20 -0.54
C ALA A 128 7.84 -24.40 -0.30
N LEU A 129 6.70 -24.89 -0.79
CA LEU A 129 5.39 -24.26 -0.57
C LEU A 129 5.01 -24.26 0.91
N SER A 130 5.31 -25.33 1.67
CA SER A 130 5.04 -25.39 3.11
C SER A 130 5.83 -24.38 3.95
N LYS A 131 6.96 -23.86 3.43
CA LYS A 131 7.75 -22.80 4.08
C LYS A 131 7.14 -21.41 3.89
N MET A 132 6.15 -21.27 3.02
CA MET A 132 5.48 -20.00 2.79
C MET A 132 4.55 -19.66 3.95
N LYS A 133 4.54 -18.39 4.37
CA LYS A 133 3.62 -17.91 5.40
C LYS A 133 2.17 -18.06 4.94
N GLY A 134 1.34 -18.64 5.79
CA GLY A 134 -0.09 -18.79 5.55
C GLY A 134 -0.89 -17.48 5.61
N GLY A 135 -2.17 -17.56 5.24
CA GLY A 135 -3.10 -16.43 5.21
C GLY A 135 -2.91 -15.48 4.03
N LYS A 136 -2.36 -15.97 2.92
CA LYS A 136 -2.25 -15.18 1.69
C LYS A 136 -3.61 -15.10 1.00
N ALA A 137 -3.93 -13.92 0.46
CA ALA A 137 -5.13 -13.73 -0.33
C ALA A 137 -5.07 -14.59 -1.59
N THR A 138 -6.22 -15.19 -1.95
CA THR A 138 -6.37 -16.01 -3.13
C THR A 138 -6.39 -15.17 -4.41
N GLY A 139 -5.88 -15.73 -5.50
CA GLY A 139 -5.93 -15.10 -6.82
C GLY A 139 -7.34 -15.13 -7.42
N PRO A 140 -7.52 -14.62 -8.66
CA PRO A 140 -8.78 -14.71 -9.40
C PRO A 140 -9.27 -16.16 -9.61
N ASP A 141 -8.35 -17.12 -9.55
CA ASP A 141 -8.60 -18.57 -9.61
C ASP A 141 -9.31 -19.12 -8.36
N GLY A 142 -9.30 -18.39 -7.23
CA GLY A 142 -9.93 -18.83 -6.00
C GLY A 142 -9.25 -20.03 -5.33
N VAL A 143 -8.02 -20.38 -5.75
CA VAL A 143 -7.27 -21.53 -5.24
C VAL A 143 -6.26 -21.12 -4.16
N PRO A 144 -6.45 -21.50 -2.88
CA PRO A 144 -5.50 -21.16 -1.82
C PRO A 144 -4.28 -22.08 -1.86
N ILE A 145 -3.10 -21.54 -1.55
CA ILE A 145 -1.86 -22.32 -1.42
C ILE A 145 -1.91 -23.38 -0.32
N GLU A 146 -2.80 -23.18 0.66
CA GLU A 146 -3.01 -24.08 1.79
C GLU A 146 -3.93 -25.26 1.46
N GLY A 147 -4.62 -25.21 0.31
CA GLY A 147 -5.47 -26.31 -0.18
C GLY A 147 -4.65 -27.34 -0.95
N GLU A 148 -5.01 -28.61 -0.80
CA GLU A 148 -4.41 -29.74 -1.53
C GLU A 148 -4.49 -29.51 -3.06
N ASP A 149 -5.65 -29.05 -3.53
CA ASP A 149 -5.89 -28.67 -4.93
C ASP A 149 -4.90 -27.60 -5.43
N GLY A 150 -4.58 -26.61 -4.59
CA GLY A 150 -3.65 -25.54 -4.94
C GLY A 150 -2.20 -25.98 -4.99
N MET A 151 -1.80 -26.88 -4.08
CA MET A 151 -0.46 -27.46 -4.13
C MET A 151 -0.27 -28.31 -5.38
N ASP A 152 -1.29 -29.08 -5.79
CA ASP A 152 -1.19 -29.90 -6.99
C ASP A 152 -1.12 -29.06 -8.27
N ILE A 153 -1.96 -28.03 -8.40
CA ILE A 153 -1.92 -27.10 -9.53
C ILE A 153 -0.53 -26.44 -9.64
N LEU A 154 0.00 -25.93 -8.52
CA LEU A 154 1.32 -25.32 -8.49
C LEU A 154 2.45 -26.31 -8.80
N CYS A 155 2.33 -27.56 -8.35
CA CYS A 155 3.32 -28.60 -8.66
C CYS A 155 3.37 -28.91 -10.16
N VAL A 156 2.21 -29.01 -10.82
CA VAL A 156 2.13 -29.25 -12.26
C VAL A 156 2.70 -28.05 -13.02
N MET A 157 2.24 -26.84 -12.69
CA MET A 157 2.67 -25.61 -13.36
C MET A 157 4.18 -25.37 -13.22
N MET A 158 4.74 -25.50 -12.02
CA MET A 158 6.19 -25.30 -11.81
C MET A 158 7.02 -26.36 -12.53
N SER A 159 6.54 -27.60 -12.60
CA SER A 159 7.23 -28.66 -13.35
C SER A 159 7.21 -28.37 -14.85
N GLU A 160 6.08 -27.90 -15.37
CA GLU A 160 5.95 -27.57 -16.80
C GLU A 160 6.77 -26.34 -17.21
N ILE A 161 6.76 -25.27 -16.39
CA ILE A 161 7.61 -24.08 -16.60
C ILE A 161 9.08 -24.49 -16.61
N PHE A 162 9.48 -25.35 -15.67
CA PHE A 162 10.87 -25.77 -15.55
C PHE A 162 11.32 -26.68 -16.69
N GLU A 163 10.43 -27.51 -17.25
CA GLU A 163 10.75 -28.38 -18.40
C GLU A 163 10.66 -27.66 -19.74
N ARG A 164 9.72 -26.72 -19.91
CA ARG A 164 9.43 -26.09 -21.21
C ARG A 164 9.96 -24.68 -21.35
N GLU A 165 10.44 -24.08 -20.26
CA GLU A 165 10.83 -22.67 -20.16
C GLU A 165 9.71 -21.70 -20.64
N LYS A 166 8.45 -22.13 -20.52
CA LYS A 166 7.26 -21.39 -20.95
C LYS A 166 6.19 -21.48 -19.87
N VAL A 167 5.47 -20.37 -19.70
CA VAL A 167 4.28 -20.35 -18.84
C VAL A 167 3.18 -21.16 -19.56
N PRO A 168 2.57 -22.16 -18.90
CA PRO A 168 1.43 -22.89 -19.45
C PRO A 168 0.29 -21.93 -19.77
N ASP A 169 -0.41 -22.17 -20.89
CA ASP A 169 -1.63 -21.44 -21.22
C ASP A 169 -2.75 -21.82 -20.22
N GLU A 170 -3.64 -20.87 -19.93
CA GLU A 170 -4.79 -21.04 -19.00
C GLU A 170 -5.74 -22.17 -19.40
#